data_AF-I0JRI5-F1
#
_entry.id   AF-I0JRI5-F1
#
_cell.length_a   1.000
_cell.length_b   1.000
_cell.length_c   1.000
_cell.angle_alpha   90.00
_cell.angle_beta   90.00
_cell.angle_gamma   90.00
#
_symmetry.space_group_name_H-M   'P 1'
#
loop_
_entity.id
_entity.type
_entity.pdbx_description
1 polymer ?
#
loop_
_entity_poly.entity_id
_entity_poly.type
_entity_poly.pdbx_seq_one_letter_code
_entity_poly.pdbx_strand_id
1 'polypeptide(L)'
;MNRTYLEYTSCIFFWKYLKEEKSYERDLKIYFAYQGLGISASILLVILMGIGITLVNTWNTINGNNLNEYPLDTIFAISFLLSFGNYFFQYFAGRVIYLKIRNARWDARMDEFEDWIKEFFWVSNNESDQEFHNEEENKGNHSNEEFHNDGENQENHRNERFKKQYKEYFEEKLNSGNSEEEVINTILNKFELPLYTNDVNLIKKRYRTLVKKFHPDMPDGNAEIFKQVKSDYETLKFYFNQKKTS
;
A
#
# COMPACT_ATOMS: atom_id res chain seq x y z
N MET A 1 16.88 5.12 -22.09
CA MET A 1 15.60 5.62 -22.62
C MET A 1 14.70 5.92 -21.43
N ASN A 2 14.27 7.17 -21.21
CA ASN A 2 13.53 7.57 -20.00
C ASN A 2 12.21 6.80 -19.90
N ARG A 3 12.06 5.97 -18.84
CA ARG A 3 10.85 5.16 -18.55
C ARG A 3 9.56 5.98 -18.65
N THR A 4 9.62 7.23 -18.20
CA THR A 4 8.51 8.19 -18.22
C THR A 4 7.90 8.40 -19.61
N TYR A 5 8.69 8.54 -20.68
CA TYR A 5 8.14 8.88 -22.00
C TYR A 5 7.39 7.71 -22.66
N LEU A 6 7.87 6.49 -22.40
CA LEU A 6 7.24 5.27 -22.91
C LEU A 6 5.93 4.98 -22.14
N GLU A 7 5.91 5.28 -20.84
CA GLU A 7 4.71 5.14 -19.99
C GLU A 7 3.58 6.07 -20.46
N TYR A 8 3.87 7.33 -20.82
CA TYR A 8 2.81 8.27 -21.25
C TYR A 8 2.27 8.01 -22.66
N THR A 9 3.12 7.57 -23.59
CA THR A 9 2.69 7.24 -24.97
C THR A 9 2.03 5.88 -25.08
N SER A 10 2.32 4.95 -24.15
CA SER A 10 1.70 3.61 -24.10
C SER A 10 0.18 3.65 -23.90
N CYS A 11 -0.33 4.68 -23.22
CA CYS A 11 -1.76 4.86 -22.97
C CYS A 11 -2.58 5.05 -24.26
N ILE A 12 -2.02 5.72 -25.27
CA ILE A 12 -2.67 5.89 -26.58
C ILE A 12 -2.85 4.52 -27.26
N PHE A 13 -1.91 3.60 -27.03
CA PHE A 13 -1.92 2.24 -27.57
C PHE A 13 -2.44 1.19 -26.59
N PHE A 14 -3.25 1.59 -25.60
CA PHE A 14 -3.83 0.68 -24.58
C PHE A 14 -4.43 -0.59 -25.19
N TRP A 15 -5.13 -0.44 -26.32
CA TRP A 15 -5.73 -1.52 -27.10
C TRP A 15 -4.75 -2.58 -27.60
N LYS A 16 -3.50 -2.17 -27.89
CA LYS A 16 -2.44 -3.08 -28.32
C LYS A 16 -2.15 -4.09 -27.21
N TYR A 17 -2.07 -3.63 -25.96
CA TYR A 17 -1.79 -4.51 -24.82
C TYR A 17 -2.96 -5.42 -24.50
N LEU A 18 -4.21 -4.98 -24.68
CA LEU A 18 -5.37 -5.85 -24.48
C LEU A 18 -5.40 -7.06 -25.44
N LYS A 19 -4.78 -6.93 -26.62
CA LYS A 19 -4.68 -8.00 -27.62
C LYS A 19 -3.50 -8.96 -27.38
N GLU A 20 -2.54 -8.58 -26.52
CA GLU A 20 -1.44 -9.47 -26.14
C GLU A 20 -1.95 -10.65 -25.30
N GLU A 21 -1.28 -11.80 -25.43
CA GLU A 21 -1.57 -13.00 -24.65
C GLU A 21 -1.48 -12.72 -23.15
N LYS A 22 -2.30 -13.42 -22.34
CA LYS A 22 -2.36 -13.19 -20.90
C LYS A 22 -1.02 -13.50 -20.23
N SER A 23 -0.26 -12.46 -19.90
CA SER A 23 1.00 -12.54 -19.16
C SER A 23 1.09 -11.47 -18.07
N TYR A 24 1.96 -11.70 -17.08
CA TYR A 24 2.23 -10.72 -16.03
C TYR A 24 2.82 -9.42 -16.60
N GLU A 25 3.73 -9.53 -17.58
CA GLU A 25 4.32 -8.37 -18.25
C GLU A 25 3.28 -7.51 -18.95
N ARG A 26 2.32 -8.14 -19.64
CA ARG A 26 1.21 -7.43 -20.26
C ARG A 26 0.37 -6.70 -19.23
N ASP A 27 -0.02 -7.38 -18.16
CA ASP A 27 -0.82 -6.77 -17.09
C ASP A 27 -0.04 -5.56 -16.49
N LEU A 28 1.28 -5.67 -16.33
CA LEU A 28 2.15 -4.59 -15.85
C LEU A 28 2.14 -3.37 -16.78
N LYS A 29 2.25 -3.59 -18.10
CA LYS A 29 2.13 -2.51 -19.11
C LYS A 29 0.78 -1.82 -19.01
N ILE A 30 -0.30 -2.59 -18.87
CA ILE A 30 -1.67 -2.08 -18.68
C ILE A 30 -1.77 -1.27 -17.39
N TYR A 31 -1.15 -1.70 -16.29
CA TYR A 31 -1.13 -0.97 -15.03
C TYR A 31 -0.44 0.39 -15.16
N PHE A 32 0.72 0.46 -15.80
CA PHE A 32 1.42 1.73 -16.00
C PHE A 32 0.68 2.66 -16.97
N ALA A 33 0.14 2.11 -18.06
CA ALA A 33 -0.73 2.86 -18.96
C ALA A 33 -1.98 3.40 -18.22
N TYR A 34 -2.52 2.65 -17.27
CA TYR A 34 -3.65 3.10 -16.46
C TYR A 34 -3.30 4.27 -15.54
N GLN A 35 -2.07 4.34 -15.01
CA GLN A 35 -1.62 5.48 -14.21
C GLN A 35 -1.44 6.76 -15.04
N GLY A 36 -1.03 6.64 -16.31
CA GLY A 36 -0.81 7.76 -17.23
C GLY A 36 -2.07 8.25 -17.98
N LEU A 37 -3.24 7.71 -17.67
CA LEU A 37 -4.47 7.87 -18.47
C LEU A 37 -4.93 9.33 -18.57
N GLY A 38 -4.83 10.11 -17.49
CA GLY A 38 -5.18 11.55 -17.51
C GLY A 38 -4.25 12.39 -18.40
N ILE A 39 -2.94 12.18 -18.27
CA ILE A 39 -1.94 12.91 -19.07
C ILE A 39 -2.08 12.57 -20.56
N SER A 40 -2.29 11.29 -20.88
CA SER A 40 -2.44 10.86 -22.27
C SER A 40 -3.71 11.39 -22.94
N ALA A 41 -4.82 11.52 -22.20
CA ALA A 41 -6.03 12.17 -22.71
C ALA A 41 -5.78 13.66 -23.04
N SER A 42 -5.07 14.37 -22.18
CA SER A 42 -4.68 15.77 -22.45
C SER A 42 -3.78 15.88 -23.69
N ILE A 43 -2.80 15.00 -23.85
CA ILE A 43 -1.94 14.96 -25.04
C ILE A 43 -2.77 14.67 -26.31
N LEU A 44 -3.65 13.68 -26.25
CA LEU A 44 -4.53 13.32 -27.37
C LEU A 44 -5.43 14.48 -27.78
N LEU A 45 -5.98 15.23 -26.81
CA LEU A 45 -6.77 16.43 -27.07
C LEU A 45 -5.98 17.47 -27.87
N VAL A 46 -4.75 17.79 -27.45
CA VAL A 46 -3.87 18.75 -28.14
C VAL A 46 -3.55 18.29 -29.56
N ILE A 47 -3.26 17.00 -29.75
CA ILE A 47 -2.99 16.43 -31.08
C ILE A 47 -4.22 16.54 -31.98
N LEU A 48 -5.40 16.16 -31.49
CA LEU A 48 -6.65 16.24 -32.26
C LEU A 48 -7.00 17.67 -32.64
N MET A 49 -6.78 18.63 -31.74
CA MET A 49 -6.94 20.05 -32.05
C MET A 49 -5.99 20.51 -33.16
N GLY A 50 -4.71 20.15 -33.07
CA GLY A 50 -3.73 20.49 -34.11
C GLY A 50 -4.09 19.92 -35.48
N ILE A 51 -4.55 18.66 -35.52
CA ILE A 51 -5.05 18.03 -36.75
C ILE A 51 -6.28 18.77 -37.27
N GLY A 52 -7.26 19.06 -36.42
CA GLY A 52 -8.48 19.77 -36.80
C GLY A 52 -8.20 21.15 -37.41
N ILE A 53 -7.32 21.94 -36.79
CA ILE A 53 -6.89 23.24 -37.30
C ILE A 53 -6.22 23.09 -38.67
N THR A 54 -5.31 22.12 -38.82
CA THR A 54 -4.60 21.87 -40.08
C THR A 54 -5.57 21.52 -41.20
N LEU A 55 -6.53 20.62 -40.95
CA LEU A 55 -7.53 20.21 -41.94
C LEU A 55 -8.42 21.38 -42.38
N VAL A 56 -8.89 22.21 -41.45
CA VAL A 56 -9.70 23.40 -41.77
C VAL A 56 -8.88 24.41 -42.58
N ASN A 57 -7.61 24.64 -42.22
CA ASN A 57 -6.73 25.52 -42.99
C ASN A 57 -6.54 25.04 -44.43
N THR A 58 -6.23 23.76 -44.61
CA THR A 58 -6.07 23.16 -45.93
C THR A 58 -7.36 23.26 -46.75
N TRP A 59 -8.52 22.97 -46.14
CA TRP A 59 -9.82 23.10 -46.79
C TRP A 59 -10.13 24.53 -47.25
N ASN A 60 -9.89 25.52 -46.39
CA ASN A 60 -10.10 26.92 -46.73
C ASN A 60 -9.17 27.39 -47.85
N THR A 61 -7.92 26.92 -47.83
CA THR A 61 -6.92 27.23 -48.87
C THR A 61 -7.33 26.67 -50.24
N ILE A 62 -7.82 25.43 -50.28
CA ILE A 62 -8.27 24.77 -51.52
C ILE A 62 -9.51 25.47 -52.10
N ASN A 63 -10.43 25.94 -51.26
CA ASN A 63 -11.69 26.52 -51.70
C ASN A 63 -11.68 28.05 -51.85
N GLY A 64 -10.56 28.71 -51.53
CA GLY A 64 -10.48 30.18 -51.58
C GLY A 64 -11.32 30.90 -50.51
N ASN A 65 -11.67 30.22 -49.43
CA ASN A 65 -12.41 30.81 -48.31
C ASN A 65 -11.51 31.75 -47.50
N ASN A 66 -12.12 32.75 -46.84
CA ASN A 66 -11.40 33.62 -45.91
C ASN A 66 -10.84 32.81 -44.73
N LEU A 67 -9.53 32.95 -44.50
CA LEU A 67 -8.79 32.32 -43.41
C LEU A 67 -9.14 32.86 -42.01
N ASN A 68 -10.21 33.66 -41.83
CA ASN A 68 -10.53 34.27 -40.54
C ASN A 68 -11.78 33.68 -39.86
N GLU A 69 -12.55 32.85 -40.57
CA GLU A 69 -13.73 32.17 -40.01
C GLU A 69 -13.35 30.75 -39.58
N TYR A 70 -12.67 30.64 -38.44
CA TYR A 70 -12.38 29.34 -37.84
C TYR A 70 -13.45 28.98 -36.81
N PRO A 71 -14.15 27.85 -36.95
CA PRO A 71 -15.03 27.33 -35.91
C PRO A 71 -14.18 26.65 -34.81
N LEU A 72 -13.28 27.39 -34.15
CA LEU A 72 -12.38 26.89 -33.12
C LEU A 72 -13.14 26.17 -31.99
N ASP A 73 -14.30 26.71 -31.61
CA ASP A 73 -15.17 26.08 -30.59
C ASP A 73 -15.65 24.70 -31.02
N THR A 74 -15.95 24.51 -32.31
CA THR A 74 -16.37 23.21 -32.85
C THR A 74 -15.21 22.22 -32.88
N ILE A 75 -14.02 22.67 -33.32
CA ILE A 75 -12.80 21.84 -33.33
C ILE A 75 -12.46 21.40 -31.89
N PHE A 76 -12.51 22.34 -30.95
CA PHE A 76 -12.28 22.07 -29.55
C PHE A 76 -13.28 21.06 -28.98
N ALA A 77 -14.58 21.29 -29.18
CA ALA A 77 -15.65 20.42 -28.67
C ALA A 77 -15.53 18.99 -29.21
N ILE A 78 -15.27 18.82 -30.52
CA ILE A 78 -15.08 17.50 -31.14
C ILE A 78 -13.83 16.81 -30.56
N SER A 79 -12.71 17.54 -30.49
CA SER A 79 -11.45 17.00 -29.96
C SER A 79 -11.58 16.59 -28.49
N PHE A 80 -12.31 17.40 -27.70
CA PHE A 80 -12.62 17.12 -26.31
C PHE A 80 -13.46 15.84 -26.18
N LEU A 81 -14.57 15.74 -26.92
CA LEU A 81 -15.45 14.57 -26.86
C LEU A 81 -14.72 13.27 -27.26
N LEU A 82 -13.88 13.32 -28.30
CA LEU A 82 -13.09 12.17 -28.73
C LEU A 82 -12.04 11.76 -27.69
N SER A 83 -11.30 12.73 -27.14
CA SER A 83 -10.31 12.46 -26.10
C SER A 83 -10.96 11.92 -24.83
N PHE A 84 -12.07 12.53 -24.40
CA PHE A 84 -12.83 12.11 -23.23
C PHE A 84 -13.45 10.72 -23.42
N GLY A 85 -14.04 10.45 -24.59
CA GLY A 85 -14.56 9.11 -24.93
C GLY A 85 -13.47 8.03 -24.86
N ASN A 86 -12.28 8.32 -25.40
CA ASN A 86 -11.14 7.41 -25.29
C ASN A 86 -10.67 7.22 -23.83
N TYR A 87 -10.64 8.29 -23.02
CA TYR A 87 -10.33 8.21 -21.59
C TYR A 87 -11.29 7.25 -20.87
N PHE A 88 -12.60 7.43 -21.04
CA PHE A 88 -13.60 6.59 -20.37
C PHE A 88 -13.50 5.13 -20.80
N PHE A 89 -13.32 4.90 -22.09
CA PHE A 89 -13.14 3.55 -22.60
C PHE A 89 -11.95 2.85 -21.92
N GLN A 90 -10.78 3.50 -21.93
CA GLN A 90 -9.56 2.94 -21.35
C GLN A 90 -9.68 2.78 -19.82
N TYR A 91 -10.34 3.73 -19.16
CA TYR A 91 -10.62 3.65 -17.72
C TYR A 91 -11.45 2.41 -17.39
N PHE A 92 -12.55 2.16 -18.09
CA PHE A 92 -13.38 0.99 -17.81
C PHE A 92 -12.68 -0.31 -18.17
N ALA A 93 -12.02 -0.37 -19.32
CA ALA A 93 -11.33 -1.58 -19.77
C ALA A 93 -10.13 -1.94 -18.88
N GLY A 94 -9.38 -0.95 -18.41
CA GLY A 94 -8.18 -1.14 -17.60
C GLY A 94 -8.42 -1.30 -16.11
N ARG A 95 -9.56 -0.83 -15.57
CA ARG A 95 -9.83 -0.81 -14.12
C ARG A 95 -9.71 -2.18 -13.48
N VAL A 96 -10.20 -3.24 -14.12
CA VAL A 96 -10.18 -4.60 -13.56
C VAL A 96 -8.74 -5.11 -13.43
N ILE A 97 -7.92 -4.93 -14.46
CA ILE A 97 -6.51 -5.36 -14.48
C ILE A 97 -5.68 -4.52 -13.51
N TYR A 98 -5.92 -3.21 -13.49
CA TYR A 98 -5.30 -2.28 -12.55
C TYR A 98 -5.56 -2.70 -11.09
N LEU A 99 -6.81 -2.97 -10.72
CA LEU A 99 -7.16 -3.39 -9.36
C LEU A 99 -6.50 -4.72 -8.98
N LYS A 100 -6.43 -5.67 -9.92
CA LYS A 100 -5.76 -6.97 -9.71
C LYS A 100 -4.28 -6.79 -9.37
N ILE A 101 -3.52 -6.05 -10.17
CA ILE A 101 -2.08 -5.82 -9.90
C ILE A 101 -1.88 -4.97 -8.67
N ARG A 102 -2.70 -3.93 -8.47
CA ARG A 102 -2.59 -3.07 -7.30
C ARG A 102 -2.74 -3.88 -6.01
N ASN A 103 -3.66 -4.84 -5.98
CA ASN A 103 -3.83 -5.73 -4.83
C ASN A 103 -2.63 -6.68 -4.69
N ALA A 104 -2.17 -7.32 -5.76
CA ALA A 104 -1.01 -8.22 -5.70
C ALA A 104 0.28 -7.50 -5.22
N ARG A 105 0.56 -6.29 -5.72
CA ARG A 105 1.68 -5.45 -5.26
C ARG A 105 1.48 -4.91 -3.85
N TRP A 106 0.24 -4.77 -3.41
CA TRP A 106 -0.04 -4.39 -2.02
C TRP A 106 0.27 -5.55 -1.10
N ASP A 107 -0.16 -6.75 -1.44
CA ASP A 107 0.11 -7.95 -0.66
C ASP A 107 1.63 -8.20 -0.55
N ALA A 108 2.36 -8.14 -1.67
CA ALA A 108 3.83 -8.27 -1.66
C ALA A 108 4.54 -7.20 -0.81
N ARG A 109 4.10 -5.93 -0.91
CA ARG A 109 4.64 -4.86 -0.05
C ARG A 109 4.28 -5.05 1.42
N MET A 110 3.12 -5.64 1.72
CA MET A 110 2.75 -5.95 3.10
C MET A 110 3.59 -7.08 3.66
N ASP A 111 3.99 -8.05 2.84
CA ASP A 111 4.91 -9.12 3.24
C ASP A 111 6.32 -8.55 3.50
N GLU A 112 6.85 -7.74 2.57
CA GLU A 112 8.13 -7.02 2.77
C GLU A 112 8.10 -6.10 3.99
N PHE A 113 6.98 -5.42 4.23
CA PHE A 113 6.78 -4.58 5.41
C PHE A 113 6.70 -5.41 6.70
N GLU A 114 6.07 -6.58 6.67
CA GLU A 114 6.04 -7.49 7.81
C GLU A 114 7.45 -7.96 8.18
N ASP A 115 8.30 -8.23 7.18
CA ASP A 115 9.69 -8.61 7.39
C ASP A 115 10.58 -7.45 7.82
N TRP A 116 10.42 -6.27 7.22
CA TRP A 116 11.09 -5.04 7.68
C TRP A 116 10.71 -4.69 9.12
N ILE A 117 9.45 -4.87 9.51
CA ILE A 117 9.02 -4.71 10.90
C ILE A 117 9.82 -5.68 11.79
N LYS A 118 9.90 -6.96 11.44
CA LYS A 118 10.65 -7.93 12.25
C LYS A 118 12.12 -7.52 12.38
N GLU A 119 12.75 -7.04 11.31
CA GLU A 119 14.14 -6.60 11.30
C GLU A 119 14.38 -5.29 12.07
N PHE A 120 13.52 -4.29 11.88
CA PHE A 120 13.60 -3.02 12.60
C PHE A 120 13.48 -3.21 14.11
N PHE A 121 12.56 -4.09 14.56
CA PHE A 121 12.45 -4.47 15.96
C PHE A 121 13.59 -5.39 16.44
N TRP A 122 14.28 -6.09 15.54
CA TRP A 122 15.52 -6.81 15.85
C TRP A 122 16.69 -5.85 16.09
N VAL A 123 16.87 -4.82 15.24
CA VAL A 123 17.95 -3.80 15.36
C VAL A 123 17.75 -2.90 16.59
N SER A 124 16.55 -2.36 16.78
CA SER A 124 16.27 -1.42 17.88
C SER A 124 16.40 -2.03 19.27
N ASN A 125 16.32 -3.36 19.40
CA ASN A 125 16.56 -4.07 20.66
C ASN A 125 18.03 -4.48 20.85
N ASN A 126 18.84 -4.52 19.79
CA ASN A 126 20.28 -4.80 19.89
C ASN A 126 21.08 -3.55 20.27
N GLU A 127 20.64 -2.35 19.85
CA GLU A 127 21.31 -1.09 20.20
C GLU A 127 21.20 -0.75 21.69
N SER A 128 20.08 -1.10 22.35
CA SER A 128 19.94 -0.94 23.80
C SER A 128 20.83 -1.88 24.63
N ASP A 129 21.19 -3.04 24.07
CA ASP A 129 22.08 -4.00 24.75
C ASP A 129 23.57 -3.62 24.56
N GLN A 130 23.93 -2.94 23.46
CA GLN A 130 25.27 -2.40 23.25
C GLN A 130 25.60 -1.20 24.15
N GLU A 131 24.61 -0.39 24.55
CA GLU A 131 24.84 0.68 25.53
C GLU A 131 25.00 0.16 26.98
N PHE A 132 24.34 -0.95 27.34
CA PHE A 132 24.52 -1.56 28.67
C PHE A 132 25.82 -2.36 28.82
N HIS A 133 26.30 -3.02 27.76
CA HIS A 133 27.59 -3.74 27.83
C HIS A 133 28.81 -2.82 27.74
N ASN A 134 28.72 -1.66 27.07
CA ASN A 134 29.81 -0.69 27.03
C ASN A 134 30.00 0.10 28.35
N GLU A 135 29.01 0.13 29.25
CA GLU A 135 29.19 0.67 30.61
C GLU A 135 29.79 -0.35 31.61
N GLU A 136 29.73 -1.66 31.34
CA GLU A 136 30.34 -2.70 32.18
C GLU A 136 31.73 -3.16 31.70
N GLU A 137 32.08 -3.06 30.41
CA GLU A 137 33.38 -3.50 29.88
C GLU A 137 34.57 -2.55 30.15
N ASN A 138 34.38 -1.42 30.86
CA ASN A 138 35.52 -0.64 31.37
C ASN A 138 36.11 -1.19 32.68
N LYS A 139 35.78 -2.44 33.04
CA LYS A 139 36.44 -3.20 34.11
C LYS A 139 36.57 -4.68 33.77
N GLY A 140 37.66 -5.07 33.10
CA GLY A 140 38.17 -6.44 33.24
C GLY A 140 38.76 -7.04 31.97
N ASN A 141 40.07 -7.28 32.00
CA ASN A 141 40.82 -8.07 31.03
C ASN A 141 40.37 -9.55 30.99
N HIS A 142 40.58 -10.15 29.80
CA HIS A 142 40.81 -11.58 29.50
C HIS A 142 39.61 -12.53 29.73
N SER A 143 39.26 -13.49 28.86
CA SER A 143 40.01 -14.24 27.84
C SER A 143 39.05 -14.95 26.86
N ASN A 144 39.57 -15.34 25.70
CA ASN A 144 38.97 -16.22 24.67
C ASN A 144 38.17 -17.41 25.24
N GLU A 145 37.03 -17.76 24.62
CA GLU A 145 36.77 -19.09 24.06
C GLU A 145 35.39 -19.21 23.37
N GLU A 146 35.41 -19.95 22.25
CA GLU A 146 34.36 -20.78 21.64
C GLU A 146 32.97 -20.20 21.31
N PHE A 147 32.84 -19.80 20.03
CA PHE A 147 31.55 -19.66 19.34
C PHE A 147 31.02 -21.03 18.91
N HIS A 148 30.02 -21.58 19.60
CA HIS A 148 29.06 -22.50 18.98
C HIS A 148 27.69 -22.51 19.68
N ASN A 149 26.67 -22.18 18.89
CA ASN A 149 25.29 -22.70 18.97
C ASN A 149 24.29 -22.15 20.02
N ASP A 150 24.32 -20.84 20.31
CA ASP A 150 23.37 -20.18 21.23
C ASP A 150 22.12 -19.54 20.59
N GLY A 151 21.98 -19.60 19.26
CA GLY A 151 20.92 -18.87 18.54
C GLY A 151 19.49 -19.27 18.91
N GLU A 152 19.22 -20.57 19.10
CA GLU A 152 17.87 -21.06 19.41
C GLU A 152 17.44 -20.79 20.87
N ASN A 153 18.39 -20.75 21.81
CA ASN A 153 18.08 -20.54 23.23
C ASN A 153 17.85 -19.04 23.55
N GLN A 154 18.52 -18.15 22.82
CA GLN A 154 18.29 -16.70 22.90
C GLN A 154 16.94 -16.29 22.30
N GLU A 155 16.50 -16.89 21.19
CA GLU A 155 15.20 -16.58 20.56
C GLU A 155 14.02 -16.94 21.48
N ASN A 156 14.11 -18.05 22.23
CA ASN A 156 13.11 -18.46 23.21
C ASN A 156 13.05 -17.51 24.41
N HIS A 157 14.20 -17.13 24.99
CA HIS A 157 14.25 -16.17 26.10
C HIS A 157 13.77 -14.76 25.69
N ARG A 158 13.96 -14.39 24.42
CA ARG A 158 13.58 -13.09 23.82
C ARG A 158 12.08 -12.99 23.53
N ASN A 159 11.47 -14.06 23.02
CA ASN A 159 10.02 -14.17 22.91
C ASN A 159 9.33 -14.08 24.28
N GLU A 160 9.96 -14.59 25.35
CA GLU A 160 9.42 -14.48 26.71
C GLU A 160 9.45 -13.04 27.25
N ARG A 161 10.50 -12.25 26.99
CA ARG A 161 10.53 -10.82 27.39
C ARG A 161 9.53 -9.96 26.63
N PHE A 162 9.36 -10.18 25.32
CA PHE A 162 8.38 -9.44 24.53
C PHE A 162 6.94 -9.79 24.95
N LYS A 163 6.67 -11.08 25.19
CA LYS A 163 5.43 -11.52 25.84
C LYS A 163 5.27 -10.84 27.21
N LYS A 164 6.34 -10.69 27.98
CA LYS A 164 6.31 -10.03 29.30
C LYS A 164 5.96 -8.54 29.22
N GLN A 165 6.55 -7.76 28.31
CA GLN A 165 6.20 -6.33 28.14
C GLN A 165 4.75 -6.11 27.69
N TYR A 166 4.26 -6.91 26.74
CA TYR A 166 2.86 -6.82 26.32
C TYR A 166 1.91 -7.34 27.40
N LYS A 167 2.34 -8.36 28.15
CA LYS A 167 1.63 -8.84 29.33
C LYS A 167 1.57 -7.76 30.41
N GLU A 168 2.65 -7.01 30.66
CA GLU A 168 2.68 -5.88 31.60
C GLU A 168 1.79 -4.73 31.12
N TYR A 169 1.80 -4.37 29.84
CA TYR A 169 0.86 -3.38 29.26
C TYR A 169 -0.60 -3.84 29.36
N PHE A 170 -0.86 -5.12 29.13
CA PHE A 170 -2.19 -5.73 29.26
C PHE A 170 -2.63 -5.78 30.72
N GLU A 171 -1.75 -6.22 31.63
CA GLU A 171 -1.94 -6.23 33.08
C GLU A 171 -2.17 -4.81 33.62
N GLU A 172 -1.47 -3.79 33.11
CA GLU A 172 -1.70 -2.38 33.44
C GLU A 172 -3.11 -1.92 33.03
N LYS A 173 -3.56 -2.28 31.80
CA LYS A 173 -4.92 -2.01 31.35
C LYS A 173 -5.99 -2.79 32.13
N LEU A 174 -5.70 -3.98 32.62
CA LEU A 174 -6.63 -4.76 33.47
C LEU A 174 -6.67 -4.23 34.90
N ASN A 175 -5.51 -3.87 35.46
CA ASN A 175 -5.37 -3.29 36.79
C ASN A 175 -5.99 -1.89 36.91
N SER A 176 -6.35 -1.27 35.77
CA SER A 176 -7.19 -0.05 35.74
C SER A 176 -8.65 -0.27 36.19
N GLY A 177 -9.02 -1.48 36.61
CA GLY A 177 -10.32 -1.82 37.19
C GLY A 177 -11.33 -2.39 36.21
N ASN A 178 -10.91 -2.68 34.96
CA ASN A 178 -11.75 -3.30 33.94
C ASN A 178 -11.47 -4.80 33.87
N SER A 179 -12.53 -5.59 33.72
CA SER A 179 -12.40 -7.03 33.50
C SER A 179 -11.74 -7.33 32.14
N GLU A 180 -11.04 -8.47 32.03
CA GLU A 180 -10.45 -8.93 30.77
C GLU A 180 -11.46 -8.95 29.62
N GLU A 181 -12.68 -9.39 29.90
CA GLU A 181 -13.76 -9.44 28.91
C GLU A 181 -14.18 -8.05 28.45
N GLU A 182 -14.21 -7.03 29.32
CA GLU A 182 -14.54 -5.66 28.92
C GLU A 182 -13.49 -5.04 28.00
N VAL A 183 -12.20 -5.30 28.27
CA VAL A 183 -11.11 -4.82 27.41
C VAL A 183 -11.20 -5.47 26.03
N ILE A 184 -11.40 -6.78 25.97
CA ILE A 184 -11.55 -7.52 24.71
C ILE A 184 -12.81 -7.07 23.96
N ASN A 185 -13.94 -6.91 24.65
CA ASN A 185 -15.18 -6.41 24.04
C ASN A 185 -15.01 -4.99 23.48
N THR A 186 -14.29 -4.12 24.17
CA THR A 186 -13.96 -2.77 23.70
C THR A 186 -13.15 -2.82 22.41
N ILE A 187 -12.13 -3.68 22.37
CA ILE A 187 -11.29 -3.85 21.18
C ILE A 187 -12.08 -4.46 20.02
N LEU A 188 -12.89 -5.50 20.25
CA LEU A 188 -13.74 -6.12 19.23
C LEU A 188 -14.75 -5.13 18.67
N ASN A 189 -15.37 -4.31 19.51
CA ASN A 189 -16.26 -3.23 19.08
C ASN A 189 -15.53 -2.20 18.21
N LYS A 190 -14.31 -1.79 18.60
CA LYS A 190 -13.48 -0.89 17.78
C LYS A 190 -13.10 -1.51 16.44
N PHE A 191 -12.94 -2.83 16.40
CA PHE A 191 -12.69 -3.56 15.18
C PHE A 191 -13.97 -3.79 14.37
N GLU A 192 -15.15 -3.38 14.85
CA GLU A 192 -16.46 -3.67 14.25
C GLU A 192 -16.69 -5.18 14.08
N LEU A 193 -16.26 -5.97 15.08
CA LEU A 193 -16.43 -7.41 15.12
C LEU A 193 -17.46 -7.81 16.18
N PRO A 194 -18.22 -8.90 15.97
CA PRO A 194 -19.10 -9.44 17.00
C PRO A 194 -18.33 -9.77 18.28
N LEU A 195 -18.91 -9.47 19.45
CA LEU A 195 -18.27 -9.66 20.77
C LEU A 195 -17.90 -11.13 21.07
N TYR A 196 -18.62 -12.07 20.45
CA TYR A 196 -18.36 -13.51 20.57
C TYR A 196 -17.37 -14.05 19.53
N THR A 197 -16.69 -13.18 18.79
CA THR A 197 -15.77 -13.59 17.72
C THR A 197 -14.48 -14.16 18.29
N ASN A 198 -14.26 -15.46 18.05
CA ASN A 198 -13.00 -16.14 18.35
C ASN A 198 -12.20 -16.51 17.09
N ASP A 199 -12.69 -16.12 15.91
CA ASP A 199 -12.03 -16.42 14.64
C ASP A 199 -10.83 -15.48 14.40
N VAL A 200 -9.64 -16.00 14.67
CA VAL A 200 -8.37 -15.28 14.49
C VAL A 200 -8.17 -14.83 13.05
N ASN A 201 -8.66 -15.57 12.05
CA ASN A 201 -8.53 -15.17 10.65
C ASN A 201 -9.41 -13.97 10.32
N LEU A 202 -10.62 -13.93 10.88
CA LEU A 202 -11.53 -12.79 10.75
C LEU A 202 -10.96 -11.53 11.42
N ILE A 203 -10.42 -11.69 12.63
CA ILE A 203 -9.74 -10.60 13.36
C ILE A 203 -8.53 -10.08 12.56
N LYS A 204 -7.68 -10.98 12.03
CA LYS A 204 -6.53 -10.64 11.20
C LYS A 204 -6.94 -9.89 9.92
N LYS A 205 -8.00 -10.34 9.26
CA LYS A 205 -8.53 -9.67 8.06
C LYS A 205 -9.01 -8.25 8.37
N ARG A 206 -9.68 -8.07 9.51
CA ARG A 206 -10.18 -6.77 9.93
C ARG A 206 -9.08 -5.81 10.35
N TYR A 207 -8.09 -6.31 11.10
CA TYR A 207 -6.85 -5.60 11.40
C TYR A 207 -6.20 -5.03 10.13
N ARG A 208 -5.97 -5.86 9.11
CA ARG A 208 -5.36 -5.44 7.84
C ARG A 208 -6.14 -4.30 7.16
N THR A 209 -7.47 -4.34 7.27
CA THR A 209 -8.35 -3.29 6.73
C THR A 209 -8.17 -1.97 7.48
N LEU A 210 -8.11 -2.01 8.81
CA LEU A 210 -7.94 -0.82 9.65
C LEU A 210 -6.54 -0.21 9.51
N VAL A 211 -5.49 -1.04 9.50
CA VAL A 211 -4.10 -0.62 9.24
C VAL A 211 -4.00 0.10 7.92
N LYS A 212 -4.59 -0.45 6.85
CA LYS A 212 -4.61 0.19 5.54
C LYS A 212 -5.36 1.51 5.53
N LYS A 213 -6.42 1.66 6.33
CA LYS A 213 -7.20 2.89 6.41
C LYS A 213 -6.44 4.00 7.14
N PHE A 214 -5.80 3.65 8.25
CA PHE A 214 -5.17 4.62 9.15
C PHE A 214 -3.65 4.75 8.99
N HIS A 215 -3.04 4.08 8.01
CA HIS A 215 -1.60 4.19 7.74
C HIS A 215 -1.20 5.66 7.50
N PRO A 216 -0.09 6.16 8.09
CA PRO A 216 0.33 7.56 7.94
C PRO A 216 0.47 8.04 6.48
N ASP A 217 0.87 7.13 5.58
CA ASP A 217 1.02 7.43 4.15
C ASP A 217 -0.29 7.48 3.35
N MET A 218 -1.44 7.21 3.99
CA MET A 218 -2.75 7.28 3.34
C MET A 218 -3.34 8.69 3.51
N PRO A 219 -4.21 9.14 2.58
CA PRO A 219 -4.75 10.51 2.60
C PRO A 219 -5.44 10.90 3.92
N ASP A 220 -6.10 9.93 4.57
CA ASP A 220 -6.78 10.07 5.86
C ASP A 220 -6.04 9.32 6.99
N GLY A 221 -4.73 9.15 6.83
CA GLY A 221 -3.86 8.44 7.77
C GLY A 221 -3.74 9.11 9.12
N ASN A 222 -3.59 8.33 10.19
CA ASN A 222 -3.31 8.85 11.53
C ASN A 222 -2.38 7.91 12.29
N ALA A 223 -1.17 8.37 12.62
CA ALA A 223 -0.14 7.58 13.26
C ALA A 223 -0.49 7.08 14.66
N GLU A 224 -1.24 7.87 15.44
CA GLU A 224 -1.67 7.47 16.79
C GLU A 224 -2.74 6.38 16.73
N ILE A 225 -3.73 6.54 15.85
CA ILE A 225 -4.78 5.53 15.63
C ILE A 225 -4.15 4.25 15.07
N PHE A 226 -3.19 4.37 14.16
CA PHE A 226 -2.43 3.25 13.63
C PHE A 226 -1.70 2.47 14.73
N LYS A 227 -0.98 3.18 15.62
CA LYS A 227 -0.29 2.58 16.77
C LYS A 227 -1.28 1.87 17.71
N GLN A 228 -2.44 2.48 17.97
CA GLN A 228 -3.46 1.86 18.81
C GLN A 228 -4.08 0.62 18.16
N VAL A 229 -4.44 0.65 16.88
CA VAL A 229 -4.96 -0.52 16.13
C VAL A 229 -3.98 -1.68 16.16
N LYS A 230 -2.68 -1.39 16.10
CA LYS A 230 -1.63 -2.41 16.23
C LYS A 230 -1.58 -3.03 17.63
N SER A 231 -1.58 -2.20 18.67
CA SER A 231 -1.61 -2.65 20.06
C SER A 231 -2.85 -3.53 20.33
N ASP A 232 -4.02 -3.06 19.92
CA ASP A 232 -5.30 -3.73 20.07
C ASP A 232 -5.31 -5.13 19.39
N TYR A 233 -4.71 -5.26 18.20
CA TYR A 233 -4.64 -6.55 17.50
C TYR A 233 -3.74 -7.57 18.22
N GLU A 234 -2.57 -7.15 18.71
CA GLU A 234 -1.69 -8.05 19.46
C GLU A 234 -2.34 -8.49 20.78
N THR A 235 -3.11 -7.61 21.44
CA THR A 235 -3.92 -7.97 22.61
C THR A 235 -4.94 -9.06 22.29
N LEU A 236 -5.71 -8.93 21.21
CA LEU A 236 -6.66 -9.97 20.79
C LEU A 236 -5.95 -11.29 20.48
N LYS A 237 -4.83 -11.23 19.74
CA LYS A 237 -4.04 -12.40 19.36
C LYS A 237 -3.51 -13.12 20.59
N PHE A 238 -3.00 -12.40 21.59
CA PHE A 238 -2.54 -12.97 22.85
C PHE A 238 -3.67 -13.66 23.61
N TYR A 239 -4.80 -12.99 23.78
CA TYR A 239 -5.98 -13.52 24.48
C TYR A 239 -6.51 -14.82 23.84
N PHE A 240 -6.70 -14.82 22.52
CA PHE A 240 -7.22 -15.99 21.81
C PHE A 240 -6.21 -17.11 21.63
N ASN A 241 -4.91 -16.82 21.66
CA ASN A 241 -3.88 -17.87 21.65
C ASN A 241 -3.77 -18.57 23.01
N GLN A 242 -3.89 -17.87 24.14
CA GLN A 242 -3.92 -18.50 25.47
C GLN A 242 -5.12 -19.43 25.65
N LYS A 243 -6.31 -19.02 25.19
CA LYS A 243 -7.53 -19.85 25.24
C LYS A 243 -7.46 -21.12 24.38
N LYS A 244 -6.56 -21.19 23.39
CA LYS A 244 -6.34 -22.43 22.60
C LYS A 244 -5.45 -23.44 23.31
N THR A 245 -4.64 -22.99 24.27
CA THR A 245 -3.71 -23.83 25.03
C THR A 245 -4.23 -24.24 26.40
N SER A 246 -5.39 -23.71 26.83
CA SER A 246 -6.12 -24.10 28.04
C SER A 246 -7.30 -25.00 27.67
#